data_AF-A0A3M1DVG9-F1
#
_entry.id   AF-A0A3M1DVG9-F1
#
_cell.length_a   1.000
_cell.length_b   1.000
_cell.length_c   1.000
_cell.angle_alpha   90.00
_cell.angle_beta   90.00
_cell.angle_gamma   90.00
#
_symmetry.space_group_name_H-M   'P 1'
#
loop_
_entity.id
_entity.type
_entity.pdbx_description
1 polymer ?
#
loop_
_entity_poly.entity_id
_entity_poly.type
_entity_poly.pdbx_seq_one_letter_code
_entity_poly.pdbx_strand_id
1 'polypeptide(L)'
;RLQRLRPHAGAAATASNVRRLMVESEILPSHADCDRVQDPYSIRCVPQVHGASRDAIEHAATVIETEINSVTDNPVIVDGDVLSGGLFHGQPLAMVLDYLAMALAELASISERRIYLLLSGVEGLPLLLVDDTGINSGLMLPQYTAAALVSENKGLCTPSCVDTIPTSLGQEDHVSMGARSAVKCLQILENAETVLAIEQMCAAQALDHRLPLRAGLGPRIARDVIRESIDHADADRLFGKDNDTSLRLLRSGAVLDRVEQQIGPLQ
;
A
#
# COMPACT_ATOMS: atom_id res chain seq x y z
N ARG A 1 -20.13 -12.39 5.18
CA ARG A 1 -20.44 -13.84 5.08
C ARG A 1 -19.22 -14.60 4.59
N LEU A 2 -18.71 -14.32 3.39
CA LEU A 2 -17.48 -14.94 2.86
C LEU A 2 -16.29 -14.89 3.82
N GLN A 3 -15.97 -13.71 4.39
CA GLN A 3 -14.84 -13.60 5.32
C GLN A 3 -14.99 -14.42 6.60
N ARG A 4 -16.20 -14.83 6.99
CA ARG A 4 -16.38 -15.73 8.14
C ARG A 4 -16.02 -17.18 7.84
N LEU A 5 -15.97 -17.57 6.57
CA LEU A 5 -15.56 -18.91 6.13
C LEU A 5 -14.03 -19.05 6.10
N ARG A 6 -13.29 -17.93 6.04
CA ARG A 6 -11.83 -17.87 6.11
C ARG A 6 -11.42 -16.68 7.00
N PRO A 7 -11.46 -16.83 8.33
CA PRO A 7 -11.53 -15.73 9.29
C PRO A 7 -10.17 -15.11 9.64
N HIS A 8 -9.42 -14.64 8.63
CA HIS A 8 -8.25 -13.78 8.89
C HIS A 8 -8.71 -12.39 9.33
N ALA A 9 -8.12 -11.86 10.40
CA ALA A 9 -8.55 -10.60 11.02
C ALA A 9 -8.43 -9.42 10.05
N GLY A 10 -7.27 -9.24 9.42
CA GLY A 10 -7.05 -8.19 8.44
C GLY A 10 -8.00 -8.29 7.24
N ALA A 11 -8.36 -9.50 6.80
CA ALA A 11 -9.31 -9.69 5.70
C ALA A 11 -10.74 -9.32 6.09
N ALA A 12 -11.14 -9.63 7.33
CA ALA A 12 -12.43 -9.20 7.87
C ALA A 12 -12.50 -7.67 8.00
N ALA A 13 -11.46 -7.04 8.56
CA ALA A 13 -11.35 -5.59 8.71
C ALA A 13 -11.39 -4.88 7.35
N THR A 14 -10.59 -5.35 6.39
CA THR A 14 -10.56 -4.78 5.03
C THR A 14 -11.93 -4.89 4.35
N ALA A 15 -12.58 -6.07 4.41
CA ALA A 15 -13.90 -6.23 3.83
C ALA A 15 -14.95 -5.33 4.50
N SER A 16 -14.84 -5.10 5.81
CA SER A 16 -15.68 -4.17 6.55
C SER A 16 -15.50 -2.73 6.01
N ASN A 17 -14.25 -2.28 5.89
CA ASN A 17 -13.91 -0.95 5.40
C ASN A 17 -14.40 -0.73 3.97
N VAL A 18 -14.13 -1.66 3.05
CA VAL A 18 -14.62 -1.56 1.66
C VAL A 18 -16.13 -1.41 1.62
N ARG A 19 -16.88 -2.20 2.41
CA ARG A 19 -18.35 -2.08 2.44
C ARG A 19 -18.83 -0.74 2.96
N ARG A 20 -18.15 -0.17 3.97
CA ARG A 20 -18.47 1.17 4.52
C ARG A 20 -18.20 2.28 3.50
N LEU A 21 -17.07 2.19 2.80
CA LEU A 21 -16.68 3.15 1.77
C LEU A 21 -17.67 3.18 0.58
N MET A 22 -18.28 2.04 0.24
CA MET A 22 -19.17 1.90 -0.91
C MET A 22 -20.65 2.23 -0.65
N VAL A 23 -21.01 2.67 0.56
CA VAL A 23 -22.38 3.08 0.89
C VAL A 23 -22.84 4.21 -0.07
N GLU A 24 -24.11 4.15 -0.50
CA GLU A 24 -24.74 5.10 -1.45
C GLU A 24 -24.14 5.16 -2.86
N SER A 25 -23.35 4.16 -3.27
CA SER A 25 -22.81 4.11 -4.63
C SER A 25 -23.91 3.89 -5.68
N GLU A 26 -24.01 4.78 -6.66
CA GLU A 26 -24.82 4.61 -7.88
C GLU A 26 -24.05 3.84 -8.96
N ILE A 27 -22.72 3.87 -8.94
CA ILE A 27 -21.85 3.15 -9.89
C ILE A 27 -21.90 1.63 -9.65
N LEU A 28 -22.02 1.19 -8.39
CA LEU A 28 -22.05 -0.23 -8.07
C LEU A 28 -23.27 -0.96 -8.68
N PRO A 29 -24.51 -0.46 -8.58
CA PRO A 29 -25.66 -1.08 -9.24
C PRO A 29 -25.73 -0.79 -10.75
N SER A 30 -25.01 0.20 -11.30
CA SER A 30 -25.16 0.61 -12.71
C SER A 30 -24.75 -0.46 -13.72
N HIS A 31 -24.07 -1.51 -13.28
CA HIS A 31 -23.62 -2.64 -14.10
C HIS A 31 -24.23 -3.97 -13.65
N ALA A 32 -25.37 -3.94 -12.93
CA ALA A 32 -26.04 -5.14 -12.46
C ALA A 32 -26.41 -6.13 -13.59
N ASP A 33 -26.69 -5.60 -14.78
CA ASP A 33 -27.09 -6.35 -15.98
C ASP A 33 -25.97 -6.43 -17.04
N CYS A 34 -24.69 -6.34 -16.64
CA CYS A 34 -23.57 -6.49 -17.58
C CYS A 34 -23.20 -7.96 -17.85
N ASP A 35 -22.57 -8.22 -18.99
CA ASP A 35 -22.12 -9.57 -19.39
C ASP A 35 -20.99 -10.14 -18.52
N ARG A 36 -20.44 -9.34 -17.60
CA ARG A 36 -19.30 -9.71 -16.77
C ARG A 36 -19.74 -10.62 -15.63
N VAL A 37 -19.21 -11.84 -15.62
CA VAL A 37 -19.50 -12.83 -14.56
C VAL A 37 -18.73 -12.54 -13.27
N GLN A 38 -17.49 -12.04 -13.37
CA GLN A 38 -16.62 -11.79 -12.20
C GLN A 38 -15.67 -10.62 -12.43
N ASP A 39 -15.39 -9.86 -11.37
CA ASP A 39 -14.35 -8.83 -11.38
C ASP A 39 -12.93 -9.43 -11.39
N PRO A 40 -11.95 -8.71 -11.98
CA PRO A 40 -10.53 -9.04 -11.87
C PRO A 40 -10.06 -9.13 -10.41
N TYR A 41 -9.01 -9.92 -10.18
CA TYR A 41 -8.51 -10.19 -8.81
C TYR A 41 -7.98 -8.94 -8.10
N SER A 42 -7.44 -7.96 -8.83
CA SER A 42 -6.98 -6.69 -8.26
C SER A 42 -8.09 -5.89 -7.56
N ILE A 43 -9.35 -6.17 -7.89
CA ILE A 43 -10.56 -5.63 -7.24
C ILE A 43 -11.17 -6.66 -6.29
N ARG A 44 -11.43 -7.88 -6.77
CA ARG A 44 -12.18 -8.89 -6.02
C ARG A 44 -11.43 -9.44 -4.80
N CYS A 45 -10.11 -9.50 -4.87
CA CYS A 45 -9.26 -10.06 -3.83
C CYS A 45 -8.69 -8.99 -2.87
N VAL A 46 -9.19 -7.75 -2.94
CA VAL A 46 -8.77 -6.67 -2.02
C VAL A 46 -8.80 -7.10 -0.55
N PRO A 47 -9.87 -7.73 -0.02
CA PRO A 47 -9.87 -8.20 1.35
C PRO A 47 -8.74 -9.17 1.68
N GLN A 48 -8.43 -10.10 0.78
CA GLN A 48 -7.43 -11.13 1.06
C GLN A 48 -6.01 -10.57 1.00
N VAL A 49 -5.71 -9.75 0.00
CA VAL A 49 -4.35 -9.20 -0.19
C VAL A 49 -4.07 -8.09 0.80
N HIS A 50 -4.95 -7.09 0.93
CA HIS A 50 -4.75 -6.00 1.89
C HIS A 50 -4.85 -6.52 3.32
N GLY A 51 -5.71 -7.51 3.57
CA GLY A 51 -5.83 -8.15 4.86
C GLY A 51 -4.57 -8.86 5.30
N ALA A 52 -3.90 -9.59 4.41
CA ALA A 52 -2.61 -10.22 4.70
C ALA A 52 -1.54 -9.18 5.03
N SER A 53 -1.50 -8.04 4.32
CA SER A 53 -0.56 -6.97 4.62
C SER A 53 -0.87 -6.28 5.95
N ARG A 54 -2.14 -6.12 6.32
CA ARG A 54 -2.55 -5.62 7.65
C ARG A 54 -2.07 -6.54 8.77
N ASP A 55 -2.29 -7.85 8.63
CA ASP A 55 -1.83 -8.83 9.61
C ASP A 55 -0.29 -8.79 9.76
N ALA A 56 0.45 -8.55 8.66
CA ALA A 56 1.90 -8.39 8.69
C ALA A 56 2.36 -7.11 9.41
N ILE A 57 1.67 -5.99 9.16
CA ILE A 57 1.93 -4.70 9.83
C ILE A 57 1.70 -4.83 11.34
N GLU A 58 0.61 -5.47 11.76
CA GLU A 58 0.29 -5.67 13.18
C GLU A 58 1.35 -6.53 13.88
N HIS A 59 1.81 -7.60 13.23
CA HIS A 59 2.89 -8.42 13.75
C HIS A 59 4.20 -7.63 13.87
N ALA A 60 4.54 -6.83 12.84
CA ALA A 60 5.72 -5.97 12.87
C ALA A 60 5.65 -4.93 13.99
N ALA A 61 4.49 -4.30 14.19
CA ALA A 61 4.26 -3.37 15.29
C ALA A 61 4.51 -4.04 16.64
N THR A 62 3.97 -5.24 16.88
CA THR A 62 4.16 -5.98 18.15
C THR A 62 5.65 -6.26 18.43
N VAL A 63 6.41 -6.67 17.42
CA VAL A 63 7.85 -6.96 17.58
C VAL A 63 8.65 -5.67 17.81
N ILE A 64 8.36 -4.61 17.06
CA ILE A 64 9.03 -3.31 17.20
C ILE A 64 8.72 -2.68 18.57
N GLU A 65 7.47 -2.75 19.03
CA GLU A 65 7.06 -2.28 20.36
C GLU A 65 7.75 -3.06 21.48
N THR A 66 7.98 -4.35 21.30
CA THR A 66 8.77 -5.13 22.25
C THR A 66 10.23 -4.66 22.24
N GLU A 67 10.84 -4.52 21.08
CA GLU A 67 12.26 -4.15 20.96
C GLU A 67 12.56 -2.74 21.50
N ILE A 68 11.71 -1.75 21.18
CA ILE A 68 11.93 -0.36 21.62
C ILE A 68 11.86 -0.21 23.15
N ASN A 69 11.22 -1.15 23.84
CA ASN A 69 11.12 -1.21 25.29
C ASN A 69 12.08 -2.23 25.92
N SER A 70 12.98 -2.83 25.15
CA SER A 70 13.94 -3.85 25.60
C SER A 70 15.29 -3.25 25.97
N VAL A 71 16.03 -3.94 26.84
CA VAL A 71 17.47 -3.71 27.05
C VAL A 71 18.22 -4.48 25.97
N THR A 72 18.92 -3.78 25.08
CA THR A 72 19.63 -4.37 23.94
C THR A 72 21.16 -4.22 24.03
N ASP A 73 21.68 -3.76 25.17
CA ASP A 73 23.13 -3.66 25.40
C ASP A 73 23.71 -4.96 25.98
N ASN A 74 25.02 -4.96 26.22
CA ASN A 74 25.71 -6.05 26.89
C ASN A 74 27.08 -5.59 27.42
N PRO A 75 27.51 -6.01 28.64
CA PRO A 75 26.78 -6.82 29.62
C PRO A 75 25.70 -6.03 30.36
N VAL A 76 24.72 -6.73 30.92
CA VAL A 76 23.64 -6.14 31.73
C VAL A 76 23.91 -6.34 33.22
N ILE A 77 23.52 -5.37 34.04
CA ILE A 77 23.60 -5.47 35.50
C ILE A 77 22.21 -5.72 36.06
N VAL A 78 22.03 -6.82 36.81
CA VAL A 78 20.76 -7.18 37.45
C VAL A 78 21.05 -7.54 38.89
N ASP A 79 20.44 -6.84 39.85
CA ASP A 79 20.57 -7.09 41.29
C ASP A 79 22.03 -7.14 41.81
N GLY A 80 22.95 -6.44 41.14
CA GLY A 80 24.37 -6.40 41.45
C GLY A 80 25.22 -7.44 40.73
N ASP A 81 24.61 -8.38 40.01
CA ASP A 81 25.30 -9.34 39.16
C ASP A 81 25.54 -8.76 37.75
N VAL A 82 26.72 -9.06 37.18
CA VAL A 82 27.06 -8.73 35.79
C VAL A 82 26.77 -9.94 34.91
N LEU A 83 25.77 -9.83 34.05
CA LEU A 83 25.32 -10.89 33.15
C LEU A 83 25.78 -10.58 31.71
N SER A 84 26.51 -11.52 31.11
CA SER A 84 26.90 -11.45 29.70
C SER A 84 26.00 -12.36 28.86
N GLY A 85 25.36 -11.79 27.84
CA GLY A 85 24.44 -12.46 26.93
C GLY A 85 24.47 -11.83 25.52
N GLY A 86 23.43 -12.11 24.74
CA GLY A 86 23.33 -11.70 23.33
C GLY A 86 22.15 -10.77 23.02
N LEU A 87 21.74 -9.92 23.98
CA LEU A 87 20.56 -9.05 23.83
C LEU A 87 20.69 -8.04 22.67
N PHE A 88 21.92 -7.75 22.23
CA PHE A 88 22.20 -6.92 21.06
C PHE A 88 21.89 -7.58 19.71
N HIS A 89 21.63 -8.89 19.68
CA HIS A 89 21.44 -9.62 18.42
C HIS A 89 20.03 -9.38 17.85
N GLY A 90 19.90 -8.42 16.93
CA GLY A 90 18.62 -7.99 16.35
C GLY A 90 17.95 -8.95 15.35
N GLN A 91 18.02 -10.28 15.57
CA GLN A 91 17.33 -11.27 14.71
C GLN A 91 15.81 -11.08 14.69
N PRO A 92 15.13 -10.81 15.82
CA PRO A 92 13.68 -10.60 15.83
C PRO A 92 13.26 -9.46 14.89
N LEU A 93 13.96 -8.33 14.95
CA LEU A 93 13.74 -7.21 14.04
C LEU A 93 14.04 -7.57 12.58
N ALA A 94 15.18 -8.22 12.31
CA ALA A 94 15.57 -8.55 10.94
C ALA A 94 14.51 -9.39 10.23
N MET A 95 14.00 -10.44 10.89
CA MET A 95 12.98 -11.32 10.33
C MET A 95 11.66 -10.59 10.08
N VAL A 96 11.20 -9.78 11.05
CA VAL A 96 9.90 -9.11 10.93
C VAL A 96 9.94 -7.98 9.90
N LEU A 97 11.07 -7.28 9.73
CA LEU A 97 11.24 -6.24 8.74
C LEU A 97 11.30 -6.79 7.31
N ASP A 98 11.92 -7.96 7.10
CA ASP A 98 11.86 -8.64 5.80
C ASP A 98 10.45 -9.15 5.48
N TYR A 99 9.72 -9.63 6.48
CA TYR A 99 8.31 -10.00 6.33
C TYR A 99 7.43 -8.79 5.99
N LEU A 100 7.60 -7.67 6.70
CA LEU A 100 6.90 -6.41 6.42
C LEU A 100 7.21 -5.89 5.01
N ALA A 101 8.48 -5.94 4.59
CA ALA A 101 8.90 -5.56 3.25
C ALA A 101 8.14 -6.32 2.16
N MET A 102 7.97 -7.64 2.30
CA MET A 102 7.18 -8.45 1.35
C MET A 102 5.69 -8.03 1.34
N ALA A 103 5.12 -7.76 2.53
CA ALA A 103 3.73 -7.34 2.65
C ALA A 103 3.46 -5.97 2.00
N LEU A 104 4.38 -5.01 2.13
CA LEU A 104 4.30 -3.69 1.48
C LEU A 104 4.50 -3.79 -0.04
N ALA A 105 5.42 -4.65 -0.49
CA ALA A 105 5.63 -4.90 -1.92
C ALA A 105 4.35 -5.45 -2.60
N GLU A 106 3.62 -6.34 -1.92
CA GLU A 106 2.36 -6.88 -2.44
C GLU A 106 1.23 -5.82 -2.48
N LEU A 107 1.19 -4.87 -1.53
CA LEU A 107 0.26 -3.74 -1.60
C LEU A 107 0.52 -2.87 -2.83
N ALA A 108 1.79 -2.55 -3.11
CA ALA A 108 2.18 -1.82 -4.30
C ALA A 108 1.83 -2.61 -5.57
N SER A 109 2.12 -3.91 -5.59
CA SER A 109 1.82 -4.81 -6.72
C SER A 109 0.35 -4.82 -7.08
N ILE A 110 -0.55 -5.03 -6.11
CA ILE A 110 -2.00 -5.05 -6.39
C ILE A 110 -2.53 -3.66 -6.75
N SER A 111 -1.94 -2.58 -6.21
CA SER A 111 -2.26 -1.19 -6.57
C SER A 111 -1.92 -0.90 -8.03
N GLU A 112 -0.73 -1.28 -8.48
CA GLU A 112 -0.33 -1.10 -9.88
C GLU A 112 -1.23 -1.91 -10.84
N ARG A 113 -1.68 -3.10 -10.45
CA ARG A 113 -2.68 -3.84 -11.24
C ARG A 113 -4.04 -3.13 -11.31
N ARG A 114 -4.42 -2.33 -10.32
CA ARG A 114 -5.61 -1.46 -10.38
C ARG A 114 -5.36 -0.22 -11.25
N ILE A 115 -4.18 0.38 -11.19
CA ILE A 115 -3.77 1.45 -12.12
C ILE A 115 -3.92 0.96 -13.56
N TYR A 116 -3.30 -0.17 -13.91
CA TYR A 116 -3.38 -0.75 -15.24
C TYR A 116 -4.83 -0.97 -15.70
N LEU A 117 -5.67 -1.53 -14.80
CA LEU A 117 -7.08 -1.79 -15.09
C LEU A 117 -7.84 -0.50 -15.42
N LEU A 118 -7.63 0.57 -14.66
CA LEU A 118 -8.28 1.87 -14.92
C LEU A 118 -7.86 2.45 -16.27
N LEU A 119 -6.57 2.36 -16.60
CA LEU A 119 -6.02 2.93 -17.83
C LEU A 119 -6.36 2.13 -19.09
N SER A 120 -6.71 0.84 -18.97
CA SER A 120 -7.03 0.01 -20.14
C SER A 120 -8.39 0.29 -20.76
N GLY A 121 -9.13 1.30 -20.26
CA GLY A 121 -10.43 1.70 -20.79
C GLY A 121 -11.56 0.72 -20.46
N VAL A 122 -11.39 -0.11 -19.42
CA VAL A 122 -12.43 -1.05 -19.02
C VAL A 122 -13.71 -0.31 -18.67
N GLU A 123 -14.85 -0.97 -18.93
CA GLU A 123 -16.16 -0.45 -18.53
C GLU A 123 -16.46 0.94 -19.12
N GLY A 124 -15.96 1.23 -20.33
CA GLY A 124 -16.22 2.48 -21.03
C GLY A 124 -15.47 3.70 -20.47
N LEU A 125 -14.41 3.49 -19.68
CA LEU A 125 -13.46 4.57 -19.41
C LEU A 125 -12.69 4.91 -20.69
N PRO A 126 -12.31 6.18 -20.89
CA PRO A 126 -11.37 6.53 -21.95
C PRO A 126 -10.03 5.79 -21.74
N LEU A 127 -9.42 5.36 -22.84
CA LEU A 127 -8.10 4.73 -22.80
C LEU A 127 -7.09 5.73 -22.20
N LEU A 128 -6.22 5.28 -21.31
CA LEU A 128 -5.26 6.13 -20.58
C LEU A 128 -5.90 7.27 -19.74
N LEU A 129 -7.23 7.20 -19.54
CA LEU A 129 -8.05 8.15 -18.78
C LEU A 129 -8.10 9.59 -19.36
N VAL A 130 -7.97 9.71 -20.68
CA VAL A 130 -8.11 10.97 -21.44
C VAL A 130 -8.91 10.72 -22.73
N ASP A 131 -9.66 11.70 -23.22
CA ASP A 131 -10.56 11.50 -24.38
C ASP A 131 -9.80 11.44 -25.72
N ASP A 132 -8.90 12.40 -25.99
CA ASP A 132 -8.16 12.52 -27.26
C ASP A 132 -6.85 11.71 -27.28
N THR A 133 -6.97 10.40 -27.11
CA THR A 133 -5.83 9.47 -27.14
C THR A 133 -5.15 9.43 -28.50
N GLY A 134 -3.81 9.35 -28.50
CA GLY A 134 -2.97 9.37 -29.70
C GLY A 134 -2.36 10.75 -29.99
N ILE A 135 -3.07 11.83 -29.61
CA ILE A 135 -2.47 13.16 -29.42
C ILE A 135 -1.97 13.27 -27.97
N ASN A 136 -2.81 12.83 -27.03
CA ASN A 136 -2.46 12.74 -25.61
C ASN A 136 -2.07 11.31 -25.24
N SER A 137 -1.09 11.20 -24.35
CA SER A 137 -0.65 9.95 -23.70
C SER A 137 -1.30 9.76 -22.32
N GLY A 138 -2.00 10.77 -21.80
CA GLY A 138 -2.72 10.71 -20.53
C GLY A 138 -1.85 10.21 -19.39
N LEU A 139 -2.40 9.30 -18.58
CA LEU A 139 -1.72 8.76 -17.41
C LEU A 139 -0.78 7.57 -17.71
N MET A 140 -0.39 7.36 -18.99
CA MET A 140 0.53 6.29 -19.39
C MET A 140 1.87 6.34 -18.64
N LEU A 141 2.55 7.50 -18.63
CA LEU A 141 3.85 7.63 -17.98
C LEU A 141 3.80 7.47 -16.45
N PRO A 142 2.79 8.04 -15.74
CA PRO A 142 2.54 7.67 -14.36
C PRO A 142 2.43 6.15 -14.15
N GLN A 143 1.72 5.42 -15.02
CA GLN A 143 1.66 3.96 -14.90
C GLN A 143 3.02 3.29 -15.13
N TYR A 144 3.88 3.82 -16.01
CA TYR A 144 5.26 3.31 -16.17
C TYR A 144 6.09 3.50 -14.90
N THR A 145 5.96 4.65 -14.24
CA THR A 145 6.59 4.89 -12.94
C THR A 145 6.12 3.87 -11.92
N ALA A 146 4.81 3.65 -11.79
CA ALA A 146 4.27 2.66 -10.87
C ALA A 146 4.79 1.24 -11.17
N ALA A 147 4.80 0.84 -12.45
CA ALA A 147 5.29 -0.47 -12.87
C ALA A 147 6.79 -0.67 -12.59
N ALA A 148 7.61 0.37 -12.80
CA ALA A 148 9.04 0.34 -12.51
C ALA A 148 9.31 0.13 -11.01
N LEU A 149 8.62 0.89 -10.14
CA LEU A 149 8.76 0.79 -8.69
C LEU A 149 8.31 -0.57 -8.15
N VAL A 150 7.19 -1.11 -8.65
CA VAL A 150 6.75 -2.48 -8.32
C VAL A 150 7.78 -3.51 -8.77
N SER A 151 8.40 -3.33 -9.93
CA SER A 151 9.45 -4.24 -10.40
C SER A 151 10.70 -4.18 -9.52
N GLU A 152 11.11 -2.99 -9.08
CA GLU A 152 12.24 -2.81 -8.16
C GLU A 152 12.00 -3.48 -6.81
N ASN A 153 10.79 -3.34 -6.26
CA ASN A 153 10.41 -3.97 -4.99
C ASN A 153 10.61 -5.49 -4.98
N LYS A 154 10.46 -6.17 -6.13
CA LYS A 154 10.68 -7.62 -6.24
C LYS A 154 12.12 -8.01 -5.93
N GLY A 155 13.09 -7.25 -6.43
CA GLY A 155 14.50 -7.48 -6.14
C GLY A 155 14.82 -7.20 -4.67
N LEU A 156 14.28 -6.10 -4.14
CA LEU A 156 14.44 -5.70 -2.74
C LEU A 156 13.81 -6.70 -1.76
N CYS A 157 12.83 -7.50 -2.17
CA CYS A 157 12.20 -8.50 -1.30
C CYS A 157 13.12 -9.68 -0.92
N THR A 158 14.28 -9.85 -1.57
CA THR A 158 15.27 -10.86 -1.15
C THR A 158 15.60 -10.70 0.34
N PRO A 159 15.38 -11.71 1.19
CA PRO A 159 15.54 -11.57 2.64
C PRO A 159 17.01 -11.39 3.01
N SER A 160 17.31 -10.36 3.78
CA SER A 160 18.64 -10.12 4.36
C SER A 160 18.80 -10.85 5.70
N CYS A 161 17.70 -11.13 6.41
CA CYS A 161 17.70 -11.76 7.73
C CYS A 161 18.17 -13.22 7.76
N VAL A 162 18.34 -13.83 6.58
CA VAL A 162 18.87 -15.20 6.41
C VAL A 162 20.33 -15.21 5.97
N ASP A 163 20.95 -14.03 5.83
CA ASP A 163 22.36 -13.88 5.49
C ASP A 163 23.20 -13.65 6.76
N THR A 164 24.45 -14.10 6.73
CA THR A 164 25.44 -13.90 7.79
C THR A 164 26.85 -14.03 7.22
N ILE A 165 27.75 -13.15 7.64
CA ILE A 165 29.18 -13.20 7.27
C ILE A 165 29.99 -13.00 8.55
N PRO A 166 30.86 -13.95 8.92
CA PRO A 166 31.57 -13.88 10.18
C PRO A 166 32.58 -12.72 10.21
N THR A 167 32.58 -11.99 11.31
CA THR A 167 33.50 -10.87 11.59
C THR A 167 34.33 -11.14 12.82
N SER A 168 35.27 -10.23 13.14
CA SER A 168 36.03 -10.26 14.39
C SER A 168 36.75 -11.59 14.64
N LEU A 169 37.37 -12.16 13.61
CA LEU A 169 38.07 -13.47 13.63
C LEU A 169 37.19 -14.64 14.10
N GLY A 170 35.88 -14.59 13.82
CA GLY A 170 34.93 -15.64 14.21
C GLY A 170 34.32 -15.44 15.60
N GLN A 171 34.60 -14.31 16.25
CA GLN A 171 33.91 -13.94 17.50
C GLN A 171 32.46 -13.53 17.25
N GLU A 172 32.20 -12.87 16.12
CA GLU A 172 30.88 -12.54 15.60
C GLU A 172 30.60 -13.46 14.41
N ASP A 173 30.39 -14.74 14.68
CA ASP A 173 30.23 -15.78 13.65
C ASP A 173 28.81 -15.85 13.06
N HIS A 174 27.84 -15.25 13.74
CA HIS A 174 26.47 -15.10 13.29
C HIS A 174 25.92 -13.70 13.58
N VAL A 175 25.32 -13.06 12.58
CA VAL A 175 24.70 -11.73 12.69
C VAL A 175 23.32 -11.71 12.01
N SER A 176 22.50 -10.72 12.34
CA SER A 176 21.10 -10.67 11.86
C SER A 176 20.90 -9.96 10.51
N MET A 177 21.86 -9.14 10.09
CA MET A 177 21.70 -8.18 8.98
C MET A 177 20.48 -7.26 9.13
N GLY A 178 19.98 -7.04 10.36
CA GLY A 178 18.74 -6.31 10.61
C GLY A 178 18.72 -4.87 10.08
N ALA A 179 19.87 -4.18 10.10
CA ALA A 179 19.98 -2.85 9.50
C ALA A 179 19.71 -2.85 7.99
N ARG A 180 20.13 -3.90 7.28
CA ARG A 180 19.86 -4.04 5.84
C ARG A 180 18.38 -4.33 5.58
N SER A 181 17.75 -5.19 6.39
CA SER A 181 16.30 -5.41 6.36
C SER A 181 15.52 -4.11 6.61
N ALA A 182 15.95 -3.26 7.54
CA ALA A 182 15.32 -1.97 7.79
C ALA A 182 15.42 -1.02 6.58
N VAL A 183 16.63 -0.83 6.03
CA VAL A 183 16.87 0.08 4.90
C VAL A 183 16.09 -0.37 3.66
N LYS A 184 16.05 -1.68 3.36
CA LYS A 184 15.27 -2.19 2.23
C LYS A 184 13.77 -2.00 2.44
N CYS A 185 13.29 -2.21 3.68
CA CYS A 185 11.87 -2.07 4.02
C CYS A 185 11.42 -0.62 3.85
N LEU A 186 12.25 0.34 4.27
CA LEU A 186 12.00 1.77 4.07
C LEU A 186 11.91 2.11 2.57
N GLN A 187 12.84 1.64 1.74
CA GLN A 187 12.79 1.88 0.30
C GLN A 187 11.52 1.31 -0.34
N ILE A 188 11.12 0.09 0.06
CA ILE A 188 9.89 -0.53 -0.43
C ILE A 188 8.65 0.27 0.01
N LEU A 189 8.64 0.79 1.24
CA LEU A 189 7.57 1.66 1.73
C LEU A 189 7.44 2.92 0.86
N GLU A 190 8.53 3.62 0.60
CA GLU A 190 8.53 4.84 -0.23
C GLU A 190 8.07 4.56 -1.67
N ASN A 191 8.50 3.42 -2.22
CA ASN A 191 8.05 2.94 -3.53
C ASN A 191 6.54 2.65 -3.51
N ALA A 192 6.03 1.97 -2.47
CA ALA A 192 4.62 1.66 -2.32
C ALA A 192 3.75 2.92 -2.16
N GLU A 193 4.19 3.90 -1.38
CA GLU A 193 3.51 5.20 -1.24
C GLU A 193 3.39 5.92 -2.59
N THR A 194 4.44 5.89 -3.40
CA THR A 194 4.43 6.50 -4.74
C THR A 194 3.44 5.79 -5.66
N VAL A 195 3.42 4.46 -5.66
CA VAL A 195 2.46 3.67 -6.45
C VAL A 195 1.01 3.98 -6.02
N LEU A 196 0.74 4.03 -4.71
CA LEU A 196 -0.59 4.37 -4.19
C LEU A 196 -0.99 5.81 -4.52
N ALA A 197 -0.05 6.77 -4.51
CA ALA A 197 -0.29 8.14 -4.91
C ALA A 197 -0.69 8.26 -6.39
N ILE A 198 -0.07 7.46 -7.27
CA ILE A 198 -0.44 7.38 -8.69
C ILE A 198 -1.82 6.74 -8.84
N GLU A 199 -2.12 5.68 -8.09
CA GLU A 199 -3.44 5.07 -8.08
C GLU A 199 -4.52 6.07 -7.66
N GLN A 200 -4.25 6.87 -6.63
CA GLN A 200 -5.16 7.90 -6.14
C GLN A 200 -5.53 8.90 -7.25
N MET A 201 -4.54 9.36 -8.03
CA MET A 201 -4.79 10.24 -9.18
C MET A 201 -5.60 9.55 -10.28
N CYS A 202 -5.24 8.31 -10.64
CA CYS A 202 -5.95 7.52 -11.65
C CYS A 202 -7.40 7.27 -11.24
N ALA A 203 -7.64 6.97 -9.97
CA ALA A 203 -8.98 6.73 -9.43
C ALA A 203 -9.83 8.02 -9.45
N ALA A 204 -9.28 9.18 -9.06
CA ALA A 204 -9.99 10.45 -9.16
C ALA A 204 -10.34 10.80 -10.61
N GLN A 205 -9.40 10.60 -11.54
CA GLN A 205 -9.62 10.82 -12.97
C GLN A 205 -10.71 9.88 -13.52
N ALA A 206 -10.65 8.59 -13.17
CA ALA A 206 -11.67 7.64 -13.58
C ALA A 206 -13.06 7.97 -13.01
N LEU A 207 -13.13 8.49 -11.78
CA LEU A 207 -14.40 8.91 -11.18
C LEU A 207 -15.02 10.14 -11.86
N ASP A 208 -14.21 11.07 -12.35
CA ASP A 208 -14.73 12.19 -13.15
C ASP A 208 -15.40 11.69 -14.43
N HIS A 209 -14.81 10.71 -15.10
CA HIS A 209 -15.37 10.04 -16.28
C HIS A 209 -16.63 9.20 -15.98
N ARG A 210 -17.02 9.05 -14.72
CA ARG A 210 -18.28 8.40 -14.32
C ARG A 210 -19.41 9.38 -14.06
N LEU A 211 -19.14 10.68 -14.05
CA LEU A 211 -20.20 11.68 -13.88
C LEU A 211 -21.26 11.53 -14.99
N PRO A 212 -22.56 11.70 -14.67
CA PRO A 212 -23.10 12.20 -13.40
C PRO A 212 -23.35 11.13 -12.31
N LEU A 213 -22.95 9.87 -12.51
CA LEU A 213 -23.14 8.82 -11.49
C LEU A 213 -22.30 9.11 -10.25
N ARG A 214 -22.90 8.97 -9.08
CA ARG A 214 -22.22 9.18 -7.80
C ARG A 214 -21.53 7.89 -7.34
N ALA A 215 -20.24 7.99 -7.07
CA ALA A 215 -19.52 6.94 -6.37
C ALA A 215 -20.03 6.77 -4.93
N GLY A 216 -19.62 5.69 -4.28
CA GLY A 216 -19.86 5.53 -2.83
C GLY A 216 -19.32 6.71 -2.03
N LEU A 217 -19.89 6.94 -0.85
CA LEU A 217 -19.60 8.11 -0.03
C LEU A 217 -18.08 8.30 0.22
N GLY A 218 -17.34 7.22 0.51
CA GLY A 218 -15.89 7.27 0.72
C GLY A 218 -15.12 7.74 -0.52
N PRO A 219 -15.15 7.02 -1.66
CA PRO A 219 -14.48 7.44 -2.88
C PRO A 219 -14.90 8.81 -3.40
N ARG A 220 -16.17 9.21 -3.22
CA ARG A 220 -16.65 10.55 -3.57
C ARG A 220 -15.90 11.63 -2.80
N ILE A 221 -15.83 11.51 -1.47
CA ILE A 221 -15.08 12.44 -0.62
C ILE A 221 -13.59 12.44 -0.98
N ALA A 222 -13.01 11.26 -1.17
CA ALA A 222 -11.61 11.14 -1.56
C ALA A 222 -11.32 11.87 -2.88
N ARG A 223 -12.16 11.66 -3.90
CA ARG A 223 -12.09 12.38 -5.19
C ARG A 223 -12.16 13.89 -4.99
N ASP A 224 -13.09 14.38 -4.17
CA ASP A 224 -13.24 15.81 -3.93
C ASP A 224 -12.00 16.42 -3.27
N VAL A 225 -11.44 15.77 -2.25
CA VAL A 225 -10.18 16.20 -1.60
C VAL A 225 -9.02 16.21 -2.59
N ILE A 226 -8.91 15.21 -3.46
CA ILE A 226 -7.87 15.18 -4.49
C ILE A 226 -8.03 16.36 -5.46
N ARG A 227 -9.28 16.66 -5.84
CA ARG A 227 -9.62 17.75 -6.77
C ARG A 227 -9.47 19.15 -6.18
N GLU A 228 -9.35 19.27 -4.85
CA GLU A 228 -8.93 20.52 -4.20
C GLU A 228 -7.46 20.89 -4.53
N SER A 229 -6.63 19.92 -4.95
CA SER A 229 -5.19 20.14 -5.19
C SER A 229 -4.66 19.64 -6.54
N ILE A 230 -5.39 18.77 -7.23
CA ILE A 230 -5.00 18.17 -8.52
C ILE A 230 -6.21 18.25 -9.46
N ASP A 231 -6.12 19.12 -10.46
CA ASP A 231 -7.17 19.31 -11.46
C ASP A 231 -7.42 18.04 -12.29
N HIS A 232 -8.62 17.93 -12.87
CA HIS A 232 -8.89 16.96 -13.93
C HIS A 232 -7.86 17.13 -15.07
N ALA A 233 -7.48 16.03 -15.71
CA ALA A 233 -6.54 16.05 -16.82
C ALA A 233 -7.28 15.96 -18.17
N ASP A 234 -7.56 17.11 -18.78
CA ASP A 234 -8.16 17.17 -20.12
C ASP A 234 -7.15 16.89 -21.26
N ALA A 235 -5.86 17.15 -21.01
CA ALA A 235 -4.76 16.97 -21.95
C ALA A 235 -3.45 16.67 -21.22
N ASP A 236 -2.43 16.28 -21.98
CA ASP A 236 -1.09 15.99 -21.45
C ASP A 236 -0.49 17.22 -20.75
N ARG A 237 0.08 16.97 -19.57
CA ARG A 237 0.84 17.96 -18.80
C ARG A 237 1.97 17.28 -18.04
N LEU A 238 2.75 18.08 -17.31
CA LEU A 238 3.82 17.58 -16.45
C LEU A 238 3.26 16.88 -15.21
N PHE A 239 2.85 15.62 -15.37
CA PHE A 239 2.26 14.80 -14.31
C PHE A 239 3.18 14.52 -13.12
N GLY A 240 4.48 14.77 -13.23
CA GLY A 240 5.40 14.67 -12.08
C GLY A 240 5.00 15.59 -10.91
N LYS A 241 4.53 16.81 -11.20
CA LYS A 241 4.06 17.74 -10.15
C LYS A 241 2.77 17.25 -9.49
N ASP A 242 1.89 16.64 -10.27
CA ASP A 242 0.65 16.05 -9.78
C ASP A 242 0.97 14.85 -8.89
N ASN A 243 1.92 14.00 -9.30
CA ASN A 243 2.39 12.87 -8.51
C ASN A 243 2.98 13.31 -7.16
N ASP A 244 3.86 14.32 -7.15
CA ASP A 244 4.42 14.86 -5.90
C ASP A 244 3.32 15.41 -4.98
N THR A 245 2.29 16.03 -5.57
CA THR A 245 1.15 16.56 -4.82
C THR A 245 0.29 15.43 -4.25
N SER A 246 0.02 14.39 -5.04
CA SER A 246 -0.72 13.20 -4.60
C SER A 246 0.02 12.47 -3.48
N LEU A 247 1.34 12.35 -3.58
CA LEU A 247 2.18 11.76 -2.55
C LEU A 247 2.14 12.57 -1.25
N ARG A 248 2.16 13.91 -1.32
CA ARG A 248 1.97 14.76 -0.13
C ARG A 248 0.61 14.57 0.51
N LEU A 249 -0.47 14.47 -0.28
CA LEU A 249 -1.82 14.19 0.22
C LEU A 249 -1.94 12.82 0.89
N LEU A 250 -1.27 11.82 0.33
CA LEU A 250 -1.23 10.47 0.90
C LEU A 250 -0.51 10.47 2.25
N ARG A 251 0.70 11.06 2.30
CA ARG A 251 1.53 11.10 3.52
C ARG A 251 0.93 11.96 4.63
N SER A 252 0.18 13.01 4.30
CA SER A 252 -0.47 13.85 5.30
C SER A 252 -1.70 13.20 5.94
N GLY A 253 -2.22 12.11 5.38
CA GLY A 253 -3.47 11.49 5.82
C GLY A 253 -4.73 12.30 5.47
N ALA A 254 -4.61 13.42 4.75
CA ALA A 254 -5.72 14.35 4.53
C ALA A 254 -6.96 13.69 3.89
N VAL A 255 -6.74 12.77 2.94
CA VAL A 255 -7.83 12.02 2.31
C VAL A 255 -8.52 11.10 3.32
N LEU A 256 -7.74 10.37 4.13
CA LEU A 256 -8.25 9.46 5.15
C LEU A 256 -9.06 10.23 6.20
N ASP A 257 -8.48 11.30 6.75
CA ASP A 257 -9.10 12.12 7.79
C ASP A 257 -10.46 12.67 7.33
N ARG A 258 -10.52 13.22 6.10
CA ARG A 258 -11.76 13.78 5.55
C ARG A 258 -12.82 12.70 5.30
N VAL A 259 -12.41 11.50 4.86
CA VAL A 259 -13.32 10.37 4.70
C VAL A 259 -13.87 9.94 6.07
N GLU A 260 -13.00 9.71 7.05
CA GLU A 260 -13.40 9.25 8.39
C GLU A 260 -14.26 10.26 9.15
N GLN A 261 -14.04 11.56 8.96
CA GLN A 261 -14.90 12.62 9.51
C GLN A 261 -16.36 12.48 9.06
N GLN A 262 -16.61 11.93 7.86
CA GLN A 262 -17.95 11.80 7.30
C GLN A 262 -18.56 10.42 7.51
N ILE A 263 -17.75 9.35 7.47
CA ILE A 263 -18.24 7.96 7.50
C ILE A 263 -17.89 7.19 8.78
N GLY A 264 -17.24 7.89 9.73
CA GLY A 264 -16.66 7.33 10.95
C GLY A 264 -15.32 6.62 10.71
N PRO A 265 -14.60 6.26 11.80
CA PRO A 265 -13.27 5.66 11.73
C PRO A 265 -13.30 4.31 11.03
N LEU A 266 -12.35 4.03 10.16
CA LEU A 266 -12.14 2.73 9.53
C LEU A 266 -11.43 1.78 10.51
N GLN A 267 -11.54 0.47 10.25
CA GLN A 267 -10.88 -0.59 11.02
C GLN A 267 -9.43 -0.80 10.60
#